data_AF-A0A2N3LL74-F1
#
_entry.id   AF-A0A2N3LL74-F1
#
_cell.length_a   1.000
_cell.length_b   1.000
_cell.length_c   1.000
_cell.angle_alpha   90.00
_cell.angle_beta   90.00
_cell.angle_gamma   90.00
#
_symmetry.space_group_name_H-M   'P 1'
#
loop_
_entity.id
_entity.type
_entity.pdbx_description
1 polymer ?
#
loop_
_entity_poly.entity_id
_entity_poly.type
_entity_poly.pdbx_seq_one_letter_code
_entity_poly.pdbx_strand_id
1 'polypeptide(L)'
;MFSSVTSKQTLESGSGMDSNIRIGRVIKVVEDINRKAMFEGEFRSFPVSVFYPTLEEMETDLTSLFQPAIEKAIDTFSKFGIKEEKLKEVKITVKDNAVPTKYTSFPVVLLSPGFGIDRDLYIEIITAIVQKGYIVVTVSVPYDSFFTVYPNGRVNLAS
;
A
#
# COMPACT_ATOMS: atom_id res chain seq x y z
N MET A 1 -49.40 -33.89 -24.57
CA MET A 1 -47.96 -33.52 -24.58
C MET A 1 -47.85 -32.17 -23.89
N PHE A 2 -47.59 -32.14 -22.59
CA PHE A 2 -47.40 -30.91 -21.83
C PHE A 2 -45.90 -30.76 -21.56
N SER A 3 -45.27 -29.72 -22.10
CA SER A 3 -43.90 -29.38 -21.75
C SER A 3 -43.89 -28.64 -20.42
N SER A 4 -43.14 -29.17 -19.46
CA SER A 4 -42.84 -28.50 -18.20
C SER A 4 -41.73 -27.49 -18.45
N VAL A 5 -42.07 -26.20 -18.47
CA VAL A 5 -41.11 -25.11 -18.35
C VAL A 5 -40.76 -24.97 -16.88
N THR A 6 -39.59 -25.49 -16.48
CA THR A 6 -39.03 -25.22 -15.15
C THR A 6 -38.11 -24.03 -15.27
N SER A 7 -38.59 -22.84 -14.89
CA SER A 7 -37.75 -21.66 -14.71
C SER A 7 -36.81 -21.91 -13.52
N LYS A 8 -35.51 -22.06 -13.78
CA LYS A 8 -34.51 -21.88 -12.73
C LYS A 8 -34.33 -20.38 -12.52
N GLN A 9 -34.84 -19.88 -11.39
CA GLN A 9 -34.48 -18.58 -10.86
C GLN A 9 -32.95 -18.55 -10.67
N THR A 10 -32.30 -17.59 -11.33
CA THR A 10 -30.91 -17.26 -11.07
C THR A 10 -30.83 -16.67 -9.66
N LEU A 11 -30.20 -17.40 -8.75
CA LEU A 11 -29.75 -16.85 -7.48
C LEU A 11 -28.68 -15.81 -7.82
N GLU A 12 -28.96 -14.52 -7.58
CA GLU A 12 -27.94 -13.49 -7.55
C GLU A 12 -26.98 -13.81 -6.40
N SER A 13 -25.89 -14.50 -6.73
CA SER A 13 -24.75 -14.67 -5.84
C SER A 13 -24.13 -13.30 -5.61
N GLY A 14 -24.09 -12.88 -4.34
CA GLY A 14 -23.49 -11.62 -3.91
C GLY A 14 -22.16 -11.32 -4.59
N SER A 15 -21.94 -10.04 -4.89
CA SER A 15 -20.81 -9.48 -5.64
C SER A 15 -19.48 -10.20 -5.34
N GLY A 16 -19.18 -11.24 -6.13
CA GLY A 16 -17.88 -11.86 -6.16
C GLY A 16 -16.90 -10.81 -6.68
N MET A 17 -15.85 -10.54 -5.91
CA MET A 17 -14.82 -9.61 -6.33
C MET A 17 -14.23 -10.09 -7.66
N ASP A 18 -14.05 -9.17 -8.61
CA ASP A 18 -13.50 -9.48 -9.93
C ASP A 18 -12.17 -10.24 -9.77
N SER A 19 -11.99 -11.36 -10.48
CA SER A 19 -10.74 -12.13 -10.44
C SER A 19 -9.53 -11.32 -10.91
N ASN A 20 -9.75 -10.15 -11.50
CA ASN A 20 -8.73 -9.22 -11.99
C ASN A 20 -8.36 -8.08 -11.02
N ILE A 21 -8.72 -8.15 -9.73
CA ILE A 21 -8.31 -7.09 -8.78
C ILE A 21 -6.77 -6.97 -8.69
N ARG A 22 -6.30 -5.76 -8.97
CA ARG A 22 -4.94 -5.27 -8.77
C ARG A 22 -4.92 -4.22 -7.66
N ILE A 23 -3.73 -3.75 -7.29
CA ILE A 23 -3.54 -2.94 -6.09
C ILE A 23 -3.15 -1.53 -6.53
N GLY A 24 -4.01 -0.55 -6.22
CA GLY A 24 -3.69 0.86 -6.31
C GLY A 24 -3.12 1.35 -4.98
N ARG A 25 -2.25 2.38 -5.02
CA ARG A 25 -1.71 3.03 -3.84
C ARG A 25 -1.76 4.54 -3.98
N VAL A 26 -2.13 5.25 -2.92
CA VAL A 26 -1.84 6.69 -2.79
C VAL A 26 -1.13 6.95 -1.48
N ILE A 27 -0.21 7.91 -1.48
CA ILE A 27 0.50 8.33 -0.28
C ILE A 27 -0.07 9.68 0.15
N LYS A 28 -0.41 9.81 1.43
CA LYS A 28 -0.84 11.08 2.05
C LYS A 28 0.07 11.41 3.22
N VAL A 29 0.19 12.68 3.54
CA VAL A 29 0.85 13.13 4.78
C VAL A 29 -0.23 13.52 5.76
N VAL A 30 -0.16 12.95 6.95
CA VAL A 30 -1.02 13.32 8.08
C VAL A 30 -0.25 14.27 8.98
N GLU A 31 -0.87 15.40 9.30
CA GLU A 31 -0.35 16.35 10.28
C GLU A 31 -1.24 16.32 11.52
N ASP A 32 -0.65 15.98 12.65
CA ASP A 32 -1.30 16.00 13.95
C ASP A 32 -0.94 17.29 14.68
N ILE A 33 -1.77 18.32 14.44
CA ILE A 33 -1.59 19.67 14.99
C ILE A 33 -1.76 19.74 16.52
N ASN A 34 -2.27 18.68 17.16
CA ASN A 34 -2.48 18.64 18.60
C ASN A 34 -1.27 18.07 19.34
N ARG A 35 -0.27 17.54 18.63
CA ARG A 35 0.95 16.97 19.23
C ARG A 35 2.19 17.59 18.63
N LYS A 36 3.09 18.03 19.52
CA LYS A 36 4.42 18.52 19.14
C LYS A 36 5.22 17.40 18.47
N ALA A 37 6.00 17.75 17.45
CA ALA A 37 6.95 16.79 16.87
C ALA A 37 7.96 16.31 17.92
N MET A 38 8.32 15.03 17.87
CA MET A 38 9.34 14.46 18.77
C MET A 38 10.76 14.85 18.37
N PHE A 39 11.01 15.07 17.08
CA PHE A 39 12.36 15.31 16.55
C PHE A 39 12.42 16.58 15.68
N GLU A 40 11.70 16.63 14.56
CA GLU A 40 11.70 17.80 13.66
C GLU A 40 10.30 18.34 13.34
N GLY A 41 10.21 19.67 13.21
CA GLY A 41 8.97 20.38 12.89
C GLY A 41 8.21 20.87 14.13
N GLU A 42 7.13 21.63 13.91
CA GLU A 42 6.28 22.10 15.01
C GLU A 42 5.28 21.02 15.44
N PHE A 43 4.64 20.37 14.46
CA PHE A 43 3.63 19.35 14.67
C PHE A 43 4.11 17.98 14.19
N ARG A 44 3.58 16.91 14.80
CA ARG A 44 3.87 15.55 14.34
C ARG A 44 3.33 15.36 12.92
N SER A 45 4.20 15.02 11.98
CA SER A 45 3.86 14.82 10.57
C SER A 45 4.45 13.51 10.06
N PHE A 46 3.61 12.65 9.46
CA PHE A 46 4.04 11.34 8.97
C PHE A 46 3.26 10.93 7.72
N PRO A 47 3.90 10.22 6.77
CA PRO A 47 3.20 9.67 5.63
C PRO A 47 2.39 8.43 6.00
N VAL A 48 1.29 8.24 5.28
CA VAL A 48 0.49 7.01 5.28
C VAL A 48 0.34 6.56 3.83
N SER A 49 0.38 5.25 3.58
CA SER A 49 -0.04 4.69 2.29
C SER A 49 -1.44 4.12 2.41
N VAL A 50 -2.28 4.43 1.43
CA VAL A 50 -3.62 3.86 1.30
C VAL A 50 -3.59 2.93 0.10
N PHE A 51 -3.70 1.63 0.35
CA PHE A 51 -3.80 0.59 -0.67
C PHE A 51 -5.27 0.22 -0.88
N TYR A 52 -5.68 0.12 -2.14
CA TYR A 52 -7.07 -0.08 -2.51
C TYR A 52 -7.20 -0.91 -3.79
N PRO A 53 -8.36 -1.53 -4.03
CA PRO A 53 -8.56 -2.31 -5.25
C PRO A 53 -8.61 -1.41 -6.49
N THR A 54 -7.92 -1.82 -7.56
CA THR A 54 -7.99 -1.22 -8.90
C THR A 54 -8.10 -2.32 -9.97
N LEU A 55 -8.52 -1.95 -11.18
CA LEU A 55 -8.46 -2.82 -12.37
C LEU A 55 -7.27 -2.46 -13.28
N GLU A 56 -6.52 -1.42 -12.94
CA GLU A 56 -5.37 -1.04 -13.74
C GLU A 56 -4.21 -2.00 -13.54
N GLU A 57 -3.65 -2.47 -14.66
CA GLU A 57 -2.50 -3.36 -14.63
C GLU A 57 -1.19 -2.59 -14.49
N MET A 58 -0.30 -3.17 -13.68
CA MET A 58 1.09 -2.79 -13.54
C MET A 58 1.85 -3.96 -12.94
N GLU A 59 3.03 -4.22 -13.45
CA GLU A 59 4.03 -5.04 -12.79
C GLU A 59 5.30 -4.20 -12.66
N THR A 60 5.87 -4.19 -11.46
CA THR A 60 7.10 -3.49 -11.15
C THR A 60 7.88 -4.31 -10.12
N ASP A 61 8.90 -3.72 -9.51
CA ASP A 61 9.63 -4.33 -8.42
C ASP A 61 9.51 -3.51 -7.12
N LEU A 62 9.99 -4.09 -6.03
CA LEU A 62 9.88 -3.53 -4.69
C LEU A 62 10.43 -2.11 -4.59
N THR A 63 11.41 -1.73 -5.43
CA THR A 63 12.03 -0.40 -5.37
C THR A 63 11.05 0.72 -5.71
N SER A 64 10.02 0.43 -6.52
CA SER A 64 8.99 1.39 -6.90
C SER A 64 8.22 1.96 -5.72
N LEU A 65 8.10 1.22 -4.61
CA LEU A 65 7.43 1.69 -3.40
C LEU A 65 8.09 2.92 -2.78
N PHE A 66 9.37 3.15 -3.09
CA PHE A 66 10.19 4.23 -2.52
C PHE A 66 10.27 5.48 -3.40
N GLN A 67 9.44 5.60 -4.44
CA GLN A 67 9.30 6.86 -5.17
C GLN A 67 8.91 8.03 -4.23
N PRO A 68 9.46 9.24 -4.44
CA PRO A 68 10.39 9.63 -5.49
C PRO A 68 11.89 9.47 -5.12
N ALA A 69 12.21 8.76 -4.04
CA ALA A 69 13.56 8.67 -3.47
C ALA A 69 14.22 7.29 -3.62
N ILE A 70 14.01 6.63 -4.76
CA ILE A 70 14.50 5.25 -5.02
C ILE A 70 16.00 5.11 -4.74
N GLU A 71 16.84 6.00 -5.28
CA GLU A 71 18.30 5.90 -5.15
C GLU A 71 18.75 5.95 -3.68
N LYS A 72 18.13 6.83 -2.87
CA LYS A 72 18.42 6.93 -1.43
C LYS A 72 17.94 5.70 -0.66
N ALA A 73 16.81 5.13 -1.05
CA ALA A 73 16.32 3.89 -0.45
C ALA A 73 17.27 2.72 -0.75
N ILE A 74 17.72 2.58 -2.01
CA ILE A 74 18.69 1.56 -2.42
C ILE A 74 20.02 1.74 -1.67
N ASP A 75 20.56 2.96 -1.57
CA ASP A 75 21.75 3.25 -0.78
C ASP A 75 21.57 2.84 0.70
N THR A 76 20.40 3.12 1.27
CA THR A 76 20.08 2.74 2.65
C THR A 76 20.05 1.22 2.82
N PHE A 77 19.36 0.50 1.94
CA PHE A 77 19.35 -0.98 1.96
C PHE A 77 20.74 -1.58 1.77
N SER A 78 21.56 -0.99 0.91
CA SER A 78 22.94 -1.42 0.68
C SER A 78 23.79 -1.33 1.95
N LYS A 79 23.62 -0.28 2.76
CA LYS A 79 24.28 -0.14 4.08
C LYS A 79 23.88 -1.25 5.06
N PHE A 80 22.71 -1.84 4.90
CA PHE A 80 22.25 -3.01 5.66
C PHE A 80 22.58 -4.35 4.97
N GLY A 81 23.39 -4.34 3.91
CA GLY A 81 23.84 -5.54 3.20
C GLY A 81 22.85 -6.09 2.17
N ILE A 82 21.77 -5.37 1.87
CA ILE A 82 20.78 -5.76 0.86
C ILE A 82 21.14 -5.08 -0.45
N LYS A 83 21.55 -5.88 -1.44
CA LYS A 83 21.92 -5.37 -2.77
C LYS A 83 20.70 -5.03 -3.61
N GLU A 84 20.87 -4.08 -4.54
CA GLU A 84 19.81 -3.62 -5.44
C GLU A 84 19.19 -4.76 -6.26
N GLU A 85 20.00 -5.73 -6.70
CA GLU A 85 19.50 -6.85 -7.50
C GLU A 85 18.45 -7.66 -6.72
N LYS A 86 18.64 -7.82 -5.40
CA LYS A 86 17.68 -8.51 -4.54
C LYS A 86 16.37 -7.76 -4.36
N LEU A 87 16.42 -6.44 -4.32
CA LEU A 87 15.20 -5.63 -4.29
C LEU A 87 14.43 -5.74 -5.60
N LYS A 88 15.13 -5.77 -6.73
CA LYS A 88 14.54 -5.87 -8.07
C LYS A 88 14.01 -7.26 -8.44
N GLU A 89 14.51 -8.31 -7.78
CA GLU A 89 13.99 -9.69 -7.88
C GLU A 89 12.55 -9.80 -7.34
N VAL A 90 12.18 -8.99 -6.34
CA VAL A 90 10.84 -8.99 -5.75
C VAL A 90 9.87 -8.21 -6.64
N LYS A 91 9.03 -8.94 -7.38
CA LYS A 91 7.99 -8.36 -8.24
C LYS A 91 6.73 -8.04 -7.46
N ILE A 92 6.14 -6.89 -7.74
CA ILE A 92 4.88 -6.44 -7.11
C ILE A 92 3.93 -5.87 -8.16
N THR A 93 2.64 -5.90 -7.84
CA THR A 93 1.54 -5.43 -8.70
C THR A 93 0.82 -4.22 -8.10
N VAL A 94 1.63 -3.24 -7.65
CA VAL A 94 1.15 -2.01 -7.03
C VAL A 94 1.32 -0.86 -8.01
N LYS A 95 0.25 -0.09 -8.22
CA LYS A 95 0.26 1.11 -9.06
C LYS A 95 -0.06 2.36 -8.24
N ASP A 96 0.92 3.25 -8.14
CA ASP A 96 0.72 4.55 -7.49
C ASP A 96 -0.29 5.40 -8.30
N ASN A 97 -1.23 6.03 -7.60
CA ASN A 97 -2.29 6.88 -8.14
C ASN A 97 -3.21 6.22 -9.19
N ALA A 98 -3.37 4.89 -9.13
CA ALA A 98 -4.36 4.18 -9.97
C ALA A 98 -5.79 4.64 -9.67
N VAL A 99 -6.68 4.54 -10.65
CA VAL A 99 -8.12 4.77 -10.46
C VAL A 99 -8.70 3.63 -9.61
N PRO A 100 -9.31 3.92 -8.44
CA PRO A 100 -9.96 2.91 -7.63
C PRO A 100 -11.13 2.25 -8.37
N THR A 101 -11.42 1.00 -8.04
CA THR A 101 -12.64 0.34 -8.53
C THR A 101 -13.90 1.04 -8.01
N LYS A 102 -14.98 0.98 -8.80
CA LYS A 102 -16.27 1.59 -8.45
C LYS A 102 -17.03 0.70 -7.47
N TYR A 103 -16.81 0.92 -6.17
CA TYR A 103 -17.61 0.34 -5.09
C TYR A 103 -18.08 1.42 -4.12
N THR A 104 -19.19 1.16 -3.43
CA THR A 104 -19.85 2.13 -2.54
C THR A 104 -19.19 2.24 -1.17
N SER A 105 -18.54 1.17 -0.69
CA SER A 105 -17.85 1.14 0.60
C SER A 105 -16.88 -0.03 0.71
N PHE A 106 -15.78 0.15 1.46
CA PHE A 106 -14.86 -0.93 1.83
C PHE A 106 -14.58 -0.91 3.33
N PRO A 107 -14.48 -2.06 4.00
CA PRO A 107 -13.86 -2.14 5.32
C PRO A 107 -12.39 -1.67 5.26
N VAL A 108 -11.92 -1.04 6.34
CA VAL A 108 -10.57 -0.46 6.43
C VAL A 108 -9.74 -1.22 7.47
N VAL A 109 -8.53 -1.61 7.09
CA VAL A 109 -7.50 -2.15 7.98
C VAL A 109 -6.42 -1.10 8.19
N LEU A 110 -6.13 -0.76 9.44
CA LEU A 110 -4.99 0.08 9.80
C LEU A 110 -3.80 -0.82 10.18
N LEU A 111 -2.69 -0.69 9.47
CA LEU A 111 -1.49 -1.51 9.67
C LEU A 111 -0.32 -0.62 10.14
N SER A 112 0.18 -0.92 11.34
CA SER A 112 1.40 -0.33 11.87
C SER A 112 2.56 -1.29 11.64
N PRO A 113 3.68 -0.86 11.02
CA PRO A 113 4.84 -1.72 10.82
C PRO A 113 5.55 -2.02 12.14
N GLY A 114 6.37 -3.07 12.15
CA GLY A 114 7.33 -3.32 13.21
C GLY A 114 8.47 -2.29 13.24
N PHE A 115 9.18 -2.22 14.37
CA PHE A 115 10.34 -1.35 14.53
C PHE A 115 11.41 -1.61 13.45
N GLY A 116 11.98 -0.54 12.89
CA GLY A 116 12.96 -0.59 11.79
C GLY A 116 12.35 -0.78 10.40
N ILE A 117 11.10 -1.23 10.29
CA ILE A 117 10.49 -1.61 9.01
C ILE A 117 9.73 -0.42 8.40
N ASP A 118 9.90 -0.19 7.09
CA ASP A 118 9.10 0.79 6.35
C ASP A 118 7.63 0.34 6.24
N ARG A 119 6.71 1.31 6.22
CA ARG A 119 5.26 1.08 6.23
C ARG A 119 4.75 0.17 5.11
N ASP A 120 5.45 0.10 3.98
CA ASP A 120 4.98 -0.62 2.80
C ASP A 120 5.69 -1.96 2.55
N LEU A 121 6.62 -2.36 3.43
CA LEU A 121 7.35 -3.63 3.30
C LEU A 121 6.52 -4.88 3.67
N TYR A 122 5.30 -4.71 4.18
CA TYR A 122 4.34 -5.82 4.38
C TYR A 122 3.53 -6.13 3.10
N ILE A 123 4.11 -5.88 1.92
CA ILE A 123 3.35 -5.75 0.67
C ILE A 123 2.56 -7.00 0.28
N GLU A 124 3.08 -8.20 0.55
CA GLU A 124 2.36 -9.45 0.25
C GLU A 124 1.08 -9.58 1.10
N ILE A 125 1.16 -9.26 2.39
CA ILE A 125 0.01 -9.29 3.31
C ILE A 125 -0.99 -8.21 2.91
N ILE A 126 -0.50 -7.01 2.62
CA ILE A 126 -1.33 -5.88 2.14
C ILE A 126 -2.09 -6.28 0.88
N THR A 127 -1.40 -6.86 -0.10
CA THR A 127 -1.97 -7.35 -1.37
C THR A 127 -3.07 -8.36 -1.13
N ALA A 128 -2.82 -9.37 -0.30
CA ALA A 128 -3.79 -10.42 0.01
C ALA A 128 -5.05 -9.88 0.73
N ILE A 129 -4.93 -8.82 1.53
CA ILE A 129 -6.06 -8.16 2.19
C ILE A 129 -6.86 -7.31 1.20
N VAL A 130 -6.19 -6.52 0.35
CA VAL A 130 -6.84 -5.69 -0.67
C VAL A 130 -7.64 -6.55 -1.67
N GLN A 131 -7.07 -7.68 -2.10
CA GLN A 131 -7.74 -8.64 -2.99
C GLN A 131 -8.98 -9.30 -2.37
N LYS A 132 -9.20 -9.16 -1.06
CA LYS A 132 -10.41 -9.63 -0.36
C LYS A 132 -11.46 -8.53 -0.15
N GLY A 133 -11.26 -7.34 -0.71
CA GLY A 133 -12.25 -6.26 -0.62
C GLY A 133 -12.03 -5.32 0.55
N TYR A 134 -10.80 -5.14 0.98
CA TYR A 134 -10.44 -4.18 2.02
C TYR A 134 -9.62 -3.03 1.45
N ILE A 135 -9.71 -1.87 2.11
CA ILE A 135 -8.68 -0.84 2.02
C ILE A 135 -7.68 -1.09 3.14
N VAL A 136 -6.39 -0.99 2.84
CA VAL A 136 -5.33 -1.07 3.86
C VAL A 136 -4.65 0.29 3.96
N VAL A 137 -4.61 0.85 5.16
CA VAL A 137 -3.87 2.07 5.48
C VAL A 137 -2.64 1.70 6.28
N THR A 138 -1.46 1.87 5.71
CA THR A 138 -0.19 1.68 6.42
C THR A 138 0.29 3.02 6.98
N VAL A 139 0.86 3.00 8.18
CA VAL A 139 1.30 4.22 8.88
C VAL A 139 2.81 4.23 9.00
N SER A 140 3.47 5.26 8.50
CA SER A 140 4.89 5.46 8.85
C SER A 140 5.01 5.90 10.30
N VAL A 141 6.05 5.41 10.95
CA VAL A 141 6.50 5.90 12.24
C VAL A 141 7.89 6.51 12.01
N PRO A 142 7.96 7.80 11.60
CA PRO A 142 9.24 8.43 11.31
C PRO A 142 10.19 8.28 12.50
N TYR A 143 11.49 8.16 12.21
CA TYR A 143 12.58 7.92 13.18
C TYR A 143 12.63 6.52 13.80
N ASP A 144 11.54 5.73 13.75
CA ASP A 144 11.53 4.33 14.18
C ASP A 144 11.80 3.35 13.02
N SER A 145 11.50 3.73 11.77
CA SER A 145 11.85 2.98 10.56
C SER A 145 13.27 3.33 10.10
N PHE A 146 14.00 2.38 9.47
CA PHE A 146 15.36 2.63 8.94
C PHE A 146 15.43 3.88 8.06
N PHE A 147 14.39 4.08 7.25
CA PHE A 147 14.13 5.31 6.56
C PHE A 147 12.63 5.49 6.35
N THR A 148 12.21 6.70 6.02
CA THR A 148 10.84 7.04 5.64
C THR A 148 10.88 8.00 4.47
N VAL A 149 10.28 7.60 3.35
CA VAL A 149 10.13 8.45 2.16
C VAL A 149 8.80 9.20 2.22
N TYR A 150 8.88 10.53 2.15
CA TYR A 150 7.72 11.42 2.02
C TYR A 150 7.37 11.66 0.54
N PRO A 151 6.10 11.98 0.21
CA PRO A 151 5.67 12.27 -1.17
C PRO A 151 6.45 13.38 -1.88
N ASN A 152 7.04 14.32 -1.13
CA ASN A 152 7.85 15.41 -1.68
C ASN A 152 9.33 15.01 -1.90
N GLY A 153 9.70 13.75 -1.69
CA GLY A 153 11.07 13.24 -1.83
C GLY A 153 11.99 13.50 -0.64
N ARG A 154 11.49 14.12 0.44
CA ARG A 154 12.21 14.13 1.71
C ARG A 154 12.34 12.70 2.22
N VAL A 155 13.53 12.36 2.71
CA VAL A 155 13.81 11.09 3.37
C VAL A 155 14.24 11.37 4.80
N ASN A 156 13.52 10.82 5.77
CA ASN A 156 13.95 10.81 7.16
C ASN A 156 14.65 9.48 7.43
N LEU A 157 15.80 9.50 8.07
CA LEU A 157 16.52 8.30 8.51
C LEU A 157 16.21 8.04 9.99
N ALA A 158 16.38 6.79 10.42
CA ALA A 158 16.44 6.50 11.86
C ALA A 158 17.56 7.33 12.52
N SER A 159 17.26 7.85 13.72
CA SER A 159 18.19 8.64 14.54
C SER A 159 19.20 7.76 15.28
#